data_AF-A0A4Y4DKX1-F1
#
_entry.id   AF-A0A4Y4DKX1-F1
#
_cell.length_a   1.000
_cell.length_b   1.000
_cell.length_c   1.000
_cell.angle_alpha   90.00
_cell.angle_beta   90.00
_cell.angle_gamma   90.00
#
_symmetry.space_group_name_H-M   'P 1'
#
loop_
_entity.id
_entity.type
_entity.pdbx_description
1 polymer ?
#
loop_
_entity_poly.entity_id
_entity_poly.type
_entity_poly.pdbx_seq_one_letter_code
_entity_poly.pdbx_strand_id
1 'polypeptide(L)'
;MLNKETTTQDEASRHARGAYFTPEPVARFMTQWALKDSAQRILEPSCGEAQFLTAAHDLAQAGGLDLKLFGVELHQPSVDAARERLARHGAAAAITHANFFQQPGTADMDAVIGNPPYVRYQLHRGEERRLSRQAARAAGVELNELSSIWAAFVAHATSFLAPGASMALVLPAELMFVNYAAPIRRMLLERFAEVNLVVFEERIFADAQEEVVLLLARGYRSGSSRSLRLHQFRNAAALDLLDAGIEHTPAALEERWTGSLVGLEAQGILAQALAAANFAPLQSWGETSLGAVTGNNKWFTLTAEQVRALGLGDEDYVRISPPGSRHLRGLELGSGDWARLEEHGAATYMFRPLAQPTAAALRHSEQGELEGVDQAYKCRVRTPWWRVPLLSVPDLFMTYMNADTPRLTTNEAGVHHINSIHGVYLGADVRELGRELLPLASLNTLSMLGAELVGRSYGGGILKVEPREADKLPVPAAHVVAKHAPQLRAVKDQVREHLAHGRKAEATALVDEIVLEQILGLDAQALKTVHQARTDMLVRRKARSKTVKS
;
A
#
# COMPACT_ATOMS: atom_id res chain seq x y z
N MET A 1 -43.03 4.74 3.24
CA MET A 1 -42.14 3.68 2.68
C MET A 1 -41.36 4.13 1.45
N LEU A 2 -41.74 5.21 0.74
CA LEU A 2 -40.97 5.72 -0.41
C LEU A 2 -39.62 6.40 -0.07
N ASN A 3 -39.38 6.89 1.16
CA ASN A 3 -38.12 7.61 1.49
C ASN A 3 -36.89 6.72 1.79
N LYS A 4 -37.06 5.40 1.95
CA LYS A 4 -35.92 4.50 2.26
C LYS A 4 -35.26 3.90 1.02
N GLU A 5 -36.01 3.71 -0.06
CA GLU A 5 -35.50 3.16 -1.32
C GLU A 5 -34.80 4.23 -2.18
N THR A 6 -35.25 5.48 -2.12
CA THR A 6 -34.60 6.60 -2.84
C THR A 6 -33.23 6.91 -2.23
N THR A 7 -33.10 6.90 -0.90
CA THR A 7 -31.83 7.17 -0.19
C THR A 7 -30.78 6.10 -0.44
N THR A 8 -31.15 4.81 -0.47
CA THR A 8 -30.22 3.71 -0.75
C THR A 8 -29.79 3.63 -2.22
N GLN A 9 -30.66 4.00 -3.17
CA GLN A 9 -30.27 4.15 -4.57
C GLN A 9 -29.32 5.34 -4.78
N ASP A 10 -29.53 6.44 -4.06
CA ASP A 10 -28.69 7.63 -4.15
C ASP A 10 -27.30 7.38 -3.52
N GLU A 11 -27.23 6.68 -2.40
CA GLU A 11 -25.97 6.21 -1.78
C GLU A 11 -25.19 5.23 -2.68
N ALA A 12 -25.86 4.24 -3.26
CA ALA A 12 -25.23 3.31 -4.20
C ALA A 12 -24.74 4.01 -5.48
N SER A 13 -25.50 4.98 -5.98
CA SER A 13 -25.14 5.83 -7.11
C SER A 13 -23.97 6.76 -6.79
N ARG A 14 -23.87 7.29 -5.57
CA ARG A 14 -22.74 8.11 -5.10
C ARG A 14 -21.45 7.30 -4.97
N HIS A 15 -21.53 6.11 -4.39
CA HIS A 15 -20.39 5.18 -4.30
C HIS A 15 -19.88 4.73 -5.68
N ALA A 16 -20.78 4.45 -6.62
CA ALA A 16 -20.41 4.09 -7.99
C ALA A 16 -19.72 5.25 -8.75
N ARG A 17 -20.02 6.50 -8.38
CA ARG A 17 -19.42 7.72 -8.96
C ARG A 17 -18.12 8.16 -8.26
N GLY A 18 -17.77 7.57 -7.12
CA GLY A 18 -16.59 7.95 -6.33
C GLY A 18 -16.68 9.37 -5.76
N ALA A 19 -17.89 9.91 -5.57
CA ALA A 19 -18.14 11.24 -5.06
C ALA A 19 -18.27 11.21 -3.52
N TYR A 20 -17.33 11.84 -2.82
CA TYR A 20 -17.31 11.94 -1.35
C TYR A 20 -17.48 13.40 -0.92
N PHE A 21 -18.40 13.64 0.02
CA PHE A 21 -18.65 14.98 0.52
C PHE A 21 -17.54 15.44 1.47
N THR A 22 -16.84 16.51 1.11
CA THR A 22 -15.79 17.11 1.95
C THR A 22 -16.40 17.81 3.16
N PRO A 23 -16.04 17.42 4.40
CA PRO A 23 -16.51 18.11 5.60
C PRO A 23 -16.10 19.58 5.60
N GLU A 24 -16.98 20.45 6.07
CA GLU A 24 -16.75 21.91 6.06
C GLU A 24 -15.44 22.34 6.75
N PRO A 25 -15.02 21.80 7.92
CA PRO A 25 -13.74 22.17 8.51
C PRO A 25 -12.55 21.93 7.58
N VAL A 26 -12.58 20.86 6.79
CA VAL A 26 -11.52 20.52 5.82
C VAL A 26 -11.58 21.46 4.64
N ALA A 27 -12.77 21.70 4.08
CA ALA A 27 -12.96 22.59 2.95
C ALA A 27 -12.50 24.02 3.28
N ARG A 28 -12.92 24.55 4.43
CA ARG A 28 -12.52 25.86 4.94
C ARG A 28 -11.01 25.96 5.15
N PHE A 29 -10.39 24.99 5.83
CA PHE A 29 -8.95 24.98 6.09
C PHE A 29 -8.13 25.01 4.79
N MET A 30 -8.45 24.12 3.85
CA MET A 30 -7.73 24.04 2.57
C MET A 30 -7.92 25.32 1.73
N THR A 31 -9.12 25.88 1.74
CA THR A 31 -9.43 27.11 1.00
C THR A 31 -8.69 28.30 1.60
N GLN A 32 -8.69 28.43 2.93
CA GLN A 32 -7.92 29.46 3.62
C GLN A 32 -6.43 29.35 3.32
N TRP A 33 -5.89 28.14 3.29
CA TRP A 33 -4.50 27.91 2.90
C TRP A 33 -4.24 28.35 1.46
N ALA A 34 -5.10 27.98 0.51
CA ALA A 34 -4.94 28.31 -0.91
C ALA A 34 -5.06 29.82 -1.19
N LEU A 35 -5.82 30.56 -0.38
CA LEU A 35 -6.10 31.99 -0.54
C LEU A 35 -5.02 32.95 -0.01
N LYS A 36 -4.01 32.43 0.72
CA LYS A 36 -3.12 33.23 1.58
C LYS A 36 -2.29 34.32 0.85
N ASP A 37 -2.14 34.25 -0.48
CA ASP A 37 -1.23 35.11 -1.26
C ASP A 37 -1.95 35.95 -2.35
N SER A 38 -3.11 36.53 -2.02
CA SER A 38 -3.89 37.40 -2.93
C SER A 38 -4.45 36.71 -4.18
N ALA A 39 -4.83 35.44 -4.08
CA ALA A 39 -5.50 34.72 -5.15
C ALA A 39 -6.82 35.43 -5.54
N GLN A 40 -7.02 35.64 -6.85
CA GLN A 40 -8.19 36.30 -7.42
C GLN A 40 -9.03 35.35 -8.27
N ARG A 41 -8.45 34.24 -8.74
CA ARG A 41 -9.11 33.27 -9.62
C ARG A 41 -8.93 31.86 -9.07
N ILE A 42 -10.04 31.22 -8.71
CA ILE A 42 -10.04 29.86 -8.16
C ILE A 42 -10.86 28.94 -9.03
N LEU A 43 -10.30 27.77 -9.29
CA LEU A 43 -10.98 26.68 -9.98
C LEU A 43 -11.21 25.49 -9.04
N GLU A 44 -12.46 25.01 -8.99
CA GLU A 44 -12.81 23.69 -8.47
C GLU A 44 -13.14 22.74 -9.65
N PRO A 45 -12.23 21.81 -10.03
CA PRO A 45 -12.31 21.07 -11.29
C PRO A 45 -13.31 19.89 -11.28
N SER A 46 -13.87 19.58 -10.10
CA SER A 46 -14.89 18.55 -9.87
C SER A 46 -15.78 19.01 -8.72
N CYS A 47 -16.55 20.08 -8.95
CA CYS A 47 -17.09 20.88 -7.85
C CYS A 47 -18.22 20.25 -7.08
N GLY A 48 -18.85 19.17 -7.57
CA GLY A 48 -19.96 18.53 -6.88
C GLY A 48 -21.04 19.56 -6.53
N GLU A 49 -21.35 19.68 -5.23
CA GLU A 49 -22.30 20.67 -4.70
C GLU A 49 -21.65 22.02 -4.28
N ALA A 50 -20.43 22.31 -4.75
CA ALA A 50 -19.68 23.56 -4.55
C ALA A 50 -19.33 23.88 -3.08
N GLN A 51 -18.94 22.87 -2.28
CA GLN A 51 -18.49 23.08 -0.90
C GLN A 51 -17.28 24.04 -0.82
N PHE A 52 -16.25 23.82 -1.65
CA PHE A 52 -15.04 24.64 -1.62
C PHE A 52 -15.28 26.05 -2.17
N LEU A 53 -16.04 26.20 -3.26
CA LEU A 53 -16.39 27.52 -3.79
C LEU A 53 -17.23 28.34 -2.80
N THR A 54 -18.11 27.68 -2.04
CA THR A 54 -18.87 28.33 -0.96
C THR A 54 -17.94 28.82 0.16
N ALA A 55 -17.03 27.97 0.64
CA ALA A 55 -16.04 28.36 1.64
C ALA A 55 -15.13 29.51 1.15
N ALA A 56 -14.77 29.49 -0.14
CA ALA A 56 -13.96 30.54 -0.76
C ALA A 56 -14.69 31.88 -0.78
N HIS A 57 -15.98 31.87 -1.13
CA HIS A 57 -16.82 33.05 -1.08
C HIS A 57 -16.90 33.63 0.34
N ASP A 58 -17.21 32.80 1.33
CA ASP A 58 -17.37 33.25 2.73
C ASP A 58 -16.07 33.87 3.28
N LEU A 59 -14.92 33.26 2.96
CA LEU A 59 -13.59 33.79 3.32
C LEU A 59 -13.26 35.09 2.60
N ALA A 60 -13.61 35.20 1.31
CA ALA A 60 -13.40 36.41 0.53
C ALA A 60 -14.25 37.58 1.06
N GLN A 61 -15.52 37.33 1.41
CA GLN A 61 -16.39 38.32 2.04
C GLN A 61 -15.84 38.80 3.39
N ALA A 62 -15.40 37.88 4.23
CA ALA A 62 -14.80 38.22 5.52
C ALA A 62 -13.48 39.03 5.37
N GLY A 63 -12.71 38.78 4.32
CA GLY A 63 -11.44 39.44 4.04
C GLY A 63 -11.51 40.68 3.13
N GLY A 64 -12.67 41.00 2.57
CA GLY A 64 -12.82 42.09 1.58
C GLY A 64 -12.08 41.82 0.26
N LEU A 65 -11.96 40.55 -0.15
CA LEU A 65 -11.25 40.14 -1.37
C LEU A 65 -12.21 40.10 -2.58
N ASP A 66 -11.76 40.64 -3.72
CA ASP A 66 -12.45 40.42 -5.00
C ASP A 66 -12.00 39.09 -5.61
N LEU A 67 -12.90 38.11 -5.60
CA LEU A 67 -12.60 36.72 -5.95
C LEU A 67 -13.53 36.18 -7.02
N LYS A 68 -12.94 35.66 -8.10
CA LYS A 68 -13.65 34.99 -9.20
C LYS A 68 -13.60 33.48 -9.01
N LEU A 69 -14.80 32.90 -8.95
CA LEU A 69 -15.01 31.48 -8.66
C LEU A 69 -15.40 30.73 -9.93
N PHE A 70 -14.69 29.64 -10.23
CA PHE A 70 -14.94 28.77 -11.37
C PHE A 70 -15.12 27.33 -10.91
N GLY A 71 -16.14 26.65 -11.41
CA GLY A 71 -16.43 25.25 -11.09
C GLY A 71 -16.71 24.43 -12.34
N VAL A 72 -16.20 23.20 -12.39
CA VAL A 72 -16.54 22.22 -13.42
C VAL A 72 -17.16 21.00 -12.74
N GLU A 73 -18.29 20.54 -13.25
CA GLU A 73 -18.95 19.33 -12.76
C GLU A 73 -19.53 18.53 -13.92
N LEU A 74 -19.39 17.20 -13.86
CA LEU A 74 -19.79 16.28 -14.92
C LEU A 74 -21.30 15.96 -14.85
N HIS A 75 -21.90 16.04 -13.67
CA HIS A 75 -23.27 15.63 -13.43
C HIS A 75 -24.22 16.81 -13.24
N GLN A 76 -25.21 16.93 -14.13
CA GLN A 76 -26.23 17.99 -14.08
C GLN A 76 -26.91 18.15 -12.70
N PRO A 77 -27.34 17.08 -11.99
CA PRO A 77 -27.96 17.25 -10.67
C PRO A 77 -27.04 17.93 -9.64
N SER A 78 -25.73 17.65 -9.69
CA SER A 78 -24.74 18.28 -8.83
C SER A 78 -24.51 19.74 -9.22
N VAL A 79 -24.49 20.05 -10.52
CA VAL A 79 -24.45 21.44 -11.03
C VAL A 79 -25.63 22.26 -10.51
N ASP A 80 -26.83 21.69 -10.52
CA ASP A 80 -28.04 22.38 -10.05
C ASP A 80 -27.97 22.63 -8.54
N ALA A 81 -27.57 21.62 -7.75
CA ALA A 81 -27.37 21.75 -6.30
C ALA A 81 -26.26 22.76 -5.94
N ALA A 82 -25.16 22.78 -6.69
CA ALA A 82 -24.09 23.76 -6.55
C ALA A 82 -24.60 25.19 -6.76
N ARG A 83 -25.34 25.43 -7.85
CA ARG A 83 -25.91 26.75 -8.17
C ARG A 83 -26.88 27.21 -7.09
N GLU A 84 -27.74 26.33 -6.59
CA GLU A 84 -28.66 26.64 -5.50
C GLU A 84 -27.92 27.00 -4.21
N ARG A 85 -26.90 26.22 -3.82
CA ARG A 85 -26.08 26.50 -2.65
C ARG A 85 -25.38 27.85 -2.77
N LEU A 86 -24.72 28.10 -3.90
CA LEU A 86 -24.01 29.36 -4.15
C LEU A 86 -24.96 30.56 -4.12
N ALA A 87 -26.15 30.44 -4.72
CA ALA A 87 -27.18 31.48 -4.69
C ALA A 87 -27.65 31.79 -3.26
N ARG A 88 -27.81 30.78 -2.40
CA ARG A 88 -28.16 30.97 -0.97
C ARG A 88 -27.09 31.72 -0.19
N HIS A 89 -25.82 31.58 -0.58
CA HIS A 89 -24.71 32.32 0.01
C HIS A 89 -24.47 33.70 -0.66
N GLY A 90 -25.19 34.04 -1.73
CA GLY A 90 -24.92 35.26 -2.50
C GLY A 90 -23.62 35.19 -3.33
N ALA A 91 -23.09 33.99 -3.55
CA ALA A 91 -21.84 33.78 -4.25
C ALA A 91 -22.04 33.80 -5.77
N ALA A 92 -21.32 34.70 -6.46
CA ALA A 92 -21.22 34.70 -7.92
C ALA A 92 -20.10 33.75 -8.37
N ALA A 93 -20.46 32.60 -8.96
CA ALA A 93 -19.51 31.65 -9.53
C ALA A 93 -19.92 31.18 -10.93
N ALA A 94 -18.94 30.96 -11.79
CA ALA A 94 -19.13 30.39 -13.12
C ALA A 94 -19.06 28.85 -13.04
N ILE A 95 -20.23 28.18 -13.04
CA ILE A 95 -20.31 26.72 -13.03
C ILE A 95 -20.58 26.17 -14.43
N THR A 96 -19.62 25.39 -14.93
CA THR A 96 -19.65 24.71 -16.23
C THR A 96 -20.01 23.23 -16.07
N HIS A 97 -21.10 22.81 -16.70
CA HIS A 97 -21.46 21.39 -16.82
C HIS A 97 -20.63 20.75 -17.95
N ALA A 98 -19.57 20.02 -17.60
CA ALA A 98 -18.70 19.39 -18.58
C ALA A 98 -17.81 18.29 -17.97
N ASN A 99 -17.24 17.45 -18.83
CA ASN A 99 -16.11 16.62 -18.46
C ASN A 99 -14.85 17.48 -18.34
N PHE A 100 -14.24 17.50 -17.15
CA PHE A 100 -13.04 18.28 -16.86
C PHE A 100 -11.86 17.96 -17.80
N PHE A 101 -11.69 16.71 -18.22
CA PHE A 101 -10.61 16.32 -19.13
C PHE A 101 -10.78 16.85 -20.56
N GLN A 102 -11.96 17.37 -20.89
CA GLN A 102 -12.21 18.04 -22.17
C GLN A 102 -12.00 19.56 -22.07
N GLN A 103 -11.87 20.11 -20.86
CA GLN A 103 -11.59 21.53 -20.67
C GLN A 103 -10.11 21.80 -20.94
N PRO A 104 -9.78 22.75 -21.84
CA PRO A 104 -8.39 23.11 -22.10
C PRO A 104 -7.81 23.87 -20.90
N GLY A 105 -6.56 23.55 -20.55
CA GLY A 105 -5.83 24.29 -19.51
C GLY A 105 -5.63 25.74 -19.89
N THR A 106 -6.01 26.65 -19.00
CA THR A 106 -6.01 28.11 -19.25
C THR A 106 -4.76 28.83 -18.73
N ALA A 107 -3.97 28.18 -17.88
CA ALA A 107 -2.77 28.73 -17.24
C ALA A 107 -2.93 30.12 -16.58
N ASP A 108 -4.12 30.41 -16.05
CA ASP A 108 -4.51 31.73 -15.51
C ASP A 108 -5.24 31.65 -14.15
N MET A 109 -5.22 30.48 -13.49
CA MET A 109 -5.81 30.28 -12.17
C MET A 109 -4.76 30.46 -11.07
N ASP A 110 -5.08 31.24 -10.05
CA ASP A 110 -4.21 31.48 -8.89
C ASP A 110 -4.27 30.35 -7.88
N ALA A 111 -5.41 29.64 -7.84
CA ALA A 111 -5.50 28.38 -7.12
C ALA A 111 -6.43 27.36 -7.80
N VAL A 112 -6.08 26.08 -7.66
CA VAL A 112 -6.97 24.95 -7.92
C VAL A 112 -7.24 24.24 -6.60
N ILE A 113 -8.51 24.10 -6.23
CA ILE A 113 -8.92 23.43 -4.99
C ILE A 113 -9.97 22.37 -5.27
N GLY A 114 -10.11 21.34 -4.43
CA GLY A 114 -11.21 20.39 -4.58
C GLY A 114 -10.96 18.98 -4.08
N ASN A 115 -11.91 18.10 -4.37
CA ASN A 115 -11.86 16.67 -4.07
C ASN A 115 -12.13 15.87 -5.37
N PRO A 116 -11.08 15.47 -6.11
CA PRO A 116 -11.23 14.68 -7.33
C PRO A 116 -11.90 13.32 -7.07
N PRO A 117 -12.55 12.71 -8.08
CA PRO A 117 -13.21 11.42 -7.93
C PRO A 117 -12.23 10.25 -7.70
N TYR A 118 -12.57 9.30 -6.82
CA TYR A 118 -11.73 8.14 -6.47
C TYR A 118 -12.21 6.84 -7.15
N VAL A 119 -12.23 6.82 -8.48
CA VAL A 119 -12.73 5.66 -9.21
C VAL A 119 -11.58 4.76 -9.68
N ARG A 120 -11.66 3.47 -9.33
CA ARG A 120 -10.62 2.47 -9.61
C ARG A 120 -10.50 2.17 -11.11
N TYR A 121 -9.29 1.86 -11.56
CA TYR A 121 -8.99 1.57 -12.97
C TYR A 121 -9.85 0.47 -13.60
N GLN A 122 -10.39 -0.47 -12.79
CA GLN A 122 -11.24 -1.57 -13.27
C GLN A 122 -12.61 -1.09 -13.78
N LEU A 123 -13.08 0.05 -13.27
CA LEU A 123 -14.34 0.72 -13.61
C LEU A 123 -14.15 1.80 -14.69
N HIS A 124 -12.92 2.27 -14.90
CA HIS A 124 -12.57 3.19 -16.00
C HIS A 124 -12.24 2.43 -17.29
N ARG A 125 -13.23 2.32 -18.18
CA ARG A 125 -13.06 1.67 -19.50
C ARG A 125 -13.43 2.64 -20.63
N GLY A 126 -12.95 2.33 -21.84
CA GLY A 126 -13.33 3.06 -23.05
C GLY A 126 -12.81 4.49 -23.12
N GLU A 127 -13.64 5.40 -23.63
CA GLU A 127 -13.28 6.78 -24.00
C GLU A 127 -12.83 7.64 -22.81
N GLU A 128 -13.46 7.51 -21.63
CA GLU A 128 -13.09 8.26 -20.42
C GLU A 128 -11.63 8.01 -19.98
N ARG A 129 -11.17 6.76 -20.13
CA ARG A 129 -9.77 6.38 -19.87
C ARG A 129 -8.81 6.96 -20.90
N ARG A 130 -9.26 7.09 -22.15
CA ARG A 130 -8.48 7.70 -23.23
C ARG A 130 -8.33 9.20 -22.97
N LEU A 131 -9.42 9.89 -22.65
CA LEU A 131 -9.45 11.33 -22.37
C LEU A 131 -8.58 11.70 -21.17
N SER A 132 -8.74 11.01 -20.03
CA SER A 132 -7.96 11.31 -18.82
C SER A 132 -6.45 11.12 -19.01
N ARG A 133 -6.03 10.06 -19.72
CA ARG A 133 -4.61 9.85 -20.04
C ARG A 133 -4.08 10.89 -21.04
N GLN A 134 -4.87 11.28 -22.03
CA GLN A 134 -4.47 12.33 -22.97
C GLN A 134 -4.28 13.67 -22.25
N ALA A 135 -5.20 14.03 -21.34
CA ALA A 135 -5.09 15.23 -20.53
C ALA A 135 -3.83 15.20 -19.63
N ALA A 136 -3.59 14.10 -18.92
CA ALA A 136 -2.37 13.93 -18.11
C ALA A 136 -1.09 14.02 -18.96
N ARG A 137 -1.09 13.41 -20.15
CA ARG A 137 0.04 13.46 -21.09
C ARG A 137 0.27 14.85 -21.64
N ALA A 138 -0.79 15.59 -21.97
CA ALA A 138 -0.70 16.99 -22.39
C ALA A 138 -0.13 17.87 -21.27
N ALA A 139 -0.41 17.53 -20.00
CA ALA A 139 0.23 18.13 -18.83
C ALA A 139 1.64 17.58 -18.56
N GLY A 140 2.21 16.73 -19.42
CA GLY A 140 3.57 16.20 -19.32
C GLY A 140 3.74 15.07 -18.30
N VAL A 141 2.68 14.32 -17.98
CA VAL A 141 2.73 13.16 -17.08
C VAL A 141 2.26 11.91 -17.80
N GLU A 142 3.13 10.92 -17.94
CA GLU A 142 2.80 9.62 -18.50
C GLU A 142 2.24 8.69 -17.41
N LEU A 143 0.96 8.33 -17.52
CA LEU A 143 0.26 7.45 -16.60
C LEU A 143 0.06 6.06 -17.19
N ASN A 144 0.27 5.02 -16.38
CA ASN A 144 0.08 3.65 -16.83
C ASN A 144 -1.39 3.19 -16.73
N GLU A 145 -1.64 2.02 -17.30
CA GLU A 145 -2.94 1.36 -17.37
C GLU A 145 -3.65 1.11 -16.02
N LEU A 146 -2.88 1.03 -14.93
CA LEU A 146 -3.37 0.73 -13.58
C LEU A 146 -3.72 1.98 -12.77
N SER A 147 -3.54 3.18 -13.36
CA SER A 147 -3.73 4.44 -12.66
C SER A 147 -5.20 4.72 -12.38
N SER A 148 -5.51 5.15 -11.15
CA SER A 148 -6.81 5.68 -10.78
C SER A 148 -7.01 7.09 -11.37
N ILE A 149 -8.27 7.51 -11.58
CA ILE A 149 -8.61 8.76 -12.26
C ILE A 149 -8.13 10.02 -11.53
N TRP A 150 -8.04 9.99 -10.20
CA TRP A 150 -7.53 11.11 -9.41
C TRP A 150 -6.12 11.52 -9.87
N ALA A 151 -5.28 10.56 -10.30
CA ALA A 151 -3.92 10.85 -10.76
C ALA A 151 -3.93 11.70 -12.04
N ALA A 152 -4.83 11.38 -12.98
CA ALA A 152 -5.02 12.19 -14.18
C ALA A 152 -5.62 13.56 -13.86
N PHE A 153 -6.54 13.65 -12.90
CA PHE A 153 -7.09 14.92 -12.41
C PHE A 153 -6.00 15.83 -11.86
N VAL A 154 -5.12 15.31 -10.98
CA VAL A 154 -4.02 16.08 -10.39
C VAL A 154 -3.07 16.59 -11.47
N ALA A 155 -2.69 15.74 -12.44
CA ALA A 155 -1.85 16.17 -13.55
C ALA A 155 -2.52 17.26 -14.40
N HIS A 156 -3.77 17.04 -14.82
CA HIS A 156 -4.51 17.98 -15.67
C HIS A 156 -4.80 19.31 -14.97
N ALA A 157 -5.10 19.29 -13.66
CA ALA A 157 -5.27 20.49 -12.85
C ALA A 157 -4.09 21.47 -12.97
N THR A 158 -2.85 20.97 -13.09
CA THR A 158 -1.66 21.82 -13.27
C THR A 158 -1.64 22.61 -14.59
N SER A 159 -2.46 22.23 -15.58
CA SER A 159 -2.58 22.97 -16.84
C SER A 159 -3.40 24.26 -16.72
N PHE A 160 -4.16 24.43 -15.62
CA PHE A 160 -4.94 25.64 -15.35
C PHE A 160 -4.18 26.65 -14.49
N LEU A 161 -3.16 26.20 -13.76
CA LEU A 161 -2.41 27.02 -12.81
C LEU A 161 -1.52 28.05 -13.52
N ALA A 162 -1.60 29.30 -13.08
CA ALA A 162 -0.62 30.33 -13.40
C ALA A 162 0.72 30.05 -12.67
N PRO A 163 1.87 30.57 -13.15
CA PRO A 163 3.11 30.52 -12.38
C PRO A 163 2.93 31.19 -11.00
N GLY A 164 3.41 30.54 -9.95
CA GLY A 164 3.27 30.98 -8.55
C GLY A 164 2.03 30.43 -7.84
N ALA A 165 1.07 29.89 -8.59
CA ALA A 165 -0.22 29.46 -8.08
C ALA A 165 -0.14 28.30 -7.07
N SER A 166 -1.23 28.14 -6.31
CA SER A 166 -1.40 27.09 -5.30
C SER A 166 -2.35 25.98 -5.77
N MET A 167 -2.18 24.77 -5.24
CA MET A 167 -3.07 23.64 -5.46
C MET A 167 -3.37 22.96 -4.13
N ALA A 168 -4.65 22.85 -3.77
CA ALA A 168 -5.10 22.20 -2.55
C ALA A 168 -6.14 21.12 -2.86
N LEU A 169 -5.74 19.84 -2.81
CA LEU A 169 -6.60 18.73 -3.21
C LEU A 169 -6.75 17.69 -2.08
N VAL A 170 -7.97 17.19 -1.89
CA VAL A 170 -8.21 15.98 -1.11
C VAL A 170 -7.91 14.80 -2.04
N LEU A 171 -6.97 13.94 -1.66
CA LEU A 171 -6.53 12.82 -2.50
C LEU A 171 -6.56 11.53 -1.71
N PRO A 172 -6.65 10.36 -2.35
CA PRO A 172 -6.50 9.11 -1.63
C PRO A 172 -5.05 8.97 -1.14
N ALA A 173 -4.88 8.37 0.04
CA ALA A 173 -3.58 8.08 0.63
C ALA A 173 -2.69 7.21 -0.28
N GLU A 174 -3.30 6.56 -1.28
CA GLU A 174 -2.61 5.89 -2.38
C GLU A 174 -1.47 6.74 -2.98
N LEU A 175 -1.63 8.07 -3.06
CA LEU A 175 -0.58 9.01 -3.48
C LEU A 175 0.77 8.71 -2.81
N MET A 176 0.76 8.37 -1.52
CA MET A 176 1.97 8.15 -0.74
C MET A 176 2.66 6.81 -1.07
N PHE A 177 1.93 5.77 -1.46
CA PHE A 177 2.49 4.40 -1.46
C PHE A 177 2.28 3.59 -2.74
N VAL A 178 1.35 3.95 -3.62
CA VAL A 178 1.13 3.17 -4.85
C VAL A 178 2.20 3.47 -5.89
N ASN A 179 2.58 2.45 -6.67
CA ASN A 179 3.62 2.59 -7.69
C ASN A 179 3.17 3.44 -8.87
N TYR A 180 1.89 3.37 -9.26
CA TYR A 180 1.40 4.15 -10.40
C TYR A 180 1.39 5.66 -10.13
N ALA A 181 1.43 6.08 -8.85
CA ALA A 181 1.51 7.48 -8.46
C ALA A 181 2.94 8.07 -8.52
N ALA A 182 3.96 7.25 -8.83
CA ALA A 182 5.35 7.71 -8.97
C ALA A 182 5.51 8.94 -9.90
N PRO A 183 4.90 8.98 -11.10
CA PRO A 183 4.97 10.17 -11.97
C PRO A 183 4.32 11.42 -11.36
N ILE A 184 3.28 11.25 -10.53
CA ILE A 184 2.61 12.35 -9.83
C ILE A 184 3.48 12.89 -8.70
N ARG A 185 4.08 12.02 -7.88
CA ARG A 185 5.02 12.43 -6.82
C ARG A 185 6.20 13.21 -7.39
N ARG A 186 6.79 12.71 -8.48
CA ARG A 186 7.84 13.42 -9.22
C ARG A 186 7.36 14.79 -9.69
N MET A 187 6.22 14.84 -10.39
CA MET A 187 5.66 16.08 -10.90
C MET A 187 5.46 17.13 -9.80
N LEU A 188 4.92 16.73 -8.65
CA LEU A 188 4.67 17.64 -7.53
C LEU A 188 5.97 18.26 -7.02
N LEU A 189 7.00 17.46 -6.80
CA LEU A 189 8.31 17.94 -6.34
C LEU A 189 9.03 18.78 -7.39
N GLU A 190 8.98 18.40 -8.67
CA GLU A 190 9.64 19.15 -9.74
C GLU A 190 8.99 20.50 -10.04
N ARG A 191 7.66 20.61 -9.88
CA ARG A 191 6.90 21.76 -10.38
C ARG A 191 6.39 22.70 -9.32
N PHE A 192 6.46 22.36 -8.04
CA PHE A 192 6.04 23.25 -6.96
C PHE A 192 7.24 23.56 -6.06
N ALA A 193 7.33 24.82 -5.63
CA ALA A 193 8.35 25.27 -4.70
C ALA A 193 8.13 24.68 -3.29
N GLU A 194 6.88 24.38 -2.94
CA GLU A 194 6.51 23.81 -1.66
C GLU A 194 5.45 22.71 -1.86
N VAL A 195 5.63 21.58 -1.19
CA VAL A 195 4.67 20.46 -1.18
C VAL A 195 4.46 20.02 0.27
N ASN A 196 3.24 20.21 0.77
CA ASN A 196 2.82 19.74 2.09
C ASN A 196 1.77 18.64 1.96
N LEU A 197 1.85 17.66 2.84
CA LEU A 197 0.84 16.62 3.03
C LEU A 197 0.28 16.68 4.43
N VAL A 198 -1.04 16.72 4.53
CA VAL A 198 -1.73 16.64 5.82
C VAL A 198 -2.36 15.26 5.95
N VAL A 199 -1.93 14.51 6.96
CA VAL A 199 -2.42 13.18 7.28
C VAL A 199 -3.14 13.15 8.63
N PHE A 200 -4.06 12.20 8.76
CA PHE A 200 -4.90 12.07 9.96
C PHE A 200 -4.70 10.72 10.62
N GLU A 201 -4.83 10.70 11.95
CA GLU A 201 -4.88 9.46 12.75
C GLU A 201 -6.26 8.80 12.65
N GLU A 202 -7.31 9.60 12.65
CA GLU A 202 -8.70 9.19 12.52
C GLU A 202 -9.22 9.42 11.08
N ARG A 203 -10.23 8.66 10.65
CA ARG A 203 -10.83 8.85 9.31
C ARG A 203 -11.58 10.18 9.27
N ILE A 204 -11.33 10.97 8.21
CA ILE A 204 -12.02 12.25 7.97
C ILE A 204 -13.45 12.06 7.47
N PHE A 205 -13.67 11.05 6.61
CA PHE A 205 -14.93 10.81 5.94
C PHE A 205 -15.60 9.58 6.56
N ALA A 206 -16.79 9.75 7.14
CA ALA A 206 -17.54 8.67 7.78
C ALA A 206 -17.90 7.55 6.79
N ASP A 207 -18.22 7.92 5.55
CA ASP A 207 -18.74 7.01 4.52
C ASP A 207 -17.68 6.55 3.50
N ALA A 208 -16.43 7.01 3.61
CA ALA A 208 -15.37 6.60 2.69
C ALA A 208 -14.69 5.30 3.16
N GLN A 209 -14.60 4.33 2.26
CA GLN A 209 -13.76 3.14 2.47
C GLN A 209 -12.27 3.43 2.25
N GLU A 210 -11.94 4.55 1.58
CA GLU A 210 -10.57 4.90 1.18
C GLU A 210 -10.00 6.00 2.08
N GLU A 211 -8.76 5.81 2.56
CA GLU A 211 -8.04 6.82 3.33
C GLU A 211 -7.67 8.00 2.45
N VAL A 212 -7.66 9.20 3.03
CA VAL A 212 -7.31 10.43 2.32
C VAL A 212 -6.10 11.13 2.92
N VAL A 213 -5.46 11.95 2.11
CA VAL A 213 -4.43 12.92 2.46
C VAL A 213 -4.84 14.27 1.86
N LEU A 214 -4.56 15.38 2.55
CA LEU A 214 -4.68 16.70 1.94
C LEU A 214 -3.34 17.06 1.32
N LEU A 215 -3.33 17.29 0.01
CA LEU A 215 -2.19 17.84 -0.70
C LEU A 215 -2.31 19.36 -0.70
N LEU A 216 -1.28 20.06 -0.24
CA LEU A 216 -1.18 21.52 -0.26
C LEU A 216 0.15 21.90 -0.94
N ALA A 217 0.10 22.23 -2.23
CA ALA A 217 1.28 22.53 -3.04
C ALA A 217 1.28 24.00 -3.52
N ARG A 218 2.39 24.72 -3.38
CA ARG A 218 2.49 26.17 -3.66
C ARG A 218 3.68 26.50 -4.55
N GLY A 219 3.57 27.61 -5.28
CA GLY A 219 4.66 28.11 -6.11
C GLY A 219 4.82 27.32 -7.38
N TYR A 220 3.71 27.02 -8.07
CA TYR A 220 3.74 26.30 -9.34
C TYR A 220 4.72 26.96 -10.33
N ARG A 221 5.68 26.20 -10.86
CA ARG A 221 6.75 26.66 -11.76
C ARG A 221 7.56 27.86 -11.26
N SER A 222 7.56 28.12 -9.95
CA SER A 222 8.35 29.18 -9.30
C SER A 222 9.56 28.63 -8.55
N GLY A 223 9.76 27.31 -8.61
CA GLY A 223 10.83 26.56 -7.99
C GLY A 223 10.52 25.06 -8.07
N SER A 224 11.53 24.25 -7.75
CA SER A 224 11.36 22.81 -7.53
C SER A 224 11.67 22.51 -6.07
N SER A 225 10.82 21.72 -5.42
CA SER A 225 11.12 21.16 -4.10
C SER A 225 11.88 19.84 -4.25
N ARG A 226 12.88 19.63 -3.39
CA ARG A 226 13.50 18.30 -3.24
C ARG A 226 12.89 17.49 -2.09
N SER A 227 12.06 18.14 -1.28
CA SER A 227 11.44 17.57 -0.09
C SER A 227 9.93 17.83 -0.07
N LEU A 228 9.21 17.10 0.77
CA LEU A 228 7.85 17.45 1.16
C LEU A 228 7.79 17.63 2.68
N ARG A 229 6.80 18.37 3.16
CA ARG A 229 6.52 18.45 4.61
C ARG A 229 5.28 17.64 4.94
N LEU A 230 5.38 16.82 5.98
CA LEU A 230 4.26 16.08 6.52
C LEU A 230 3.73 16.76 7.78
N HIS A 231 2.43 16.98 7.83
CA HIS A 231 1.72 17.47 9.01
C HIS A 231 0.75 16.39 9.47
N GLN A 232 0.81 16.03 10.74
CA GLN A 232 -0.04 15.01 11.32
C GLN A 232 -1.03 15.66 12.29
N PHE A 233 -2.31 15.43 12.03
CA PHE A 233 -3.40 15.84 12.91
C PHE A 233 -4.15 14.62 13.41
N ARG A 234 -4.81 14.76 14.55
CA ARG A 234 -5.66 13.68 15.07
C ARG A 234 -6.88 13.46 14.18
N ASN A 235 -7.62 14.52 13.89
CA ASN A 235 -8.83 14.50 13.07
C ASN A 235 -9.11 15.89 12.46
N ALA A 236 -10.19 15.99 11.67
CA ALA A 236 -10.58 17.22 10.99
C ALA A 236 -10.88 18.40 11.94
N ALA A 237 -11.26 18.15 13.19
CA ALA A 237 -11.55 19.20 14.17
C ALA A 237 -10.28 19.84 14.74
N ALA A 238 -9.12 19.18 14.59
CA ALA A 238 -7.83 19.70 15.02
C ALA A 238 -7.13 20.55 13.94
N LEU A 239 -7.74 20.73 12.75
CA LEU A 239 -7.17 21.55 11.69
C LEU A 239 -7.26 23.04 12.05
N ASP A 240 -6.11 23.63 12.36
CA ASP A 240 -5.97 25.06 12.63
C ASP A 240 -4.94 25.71 11.68
N LEU A 241 -3.67 25.72 12.06
CA LEU A 241 -2.55 26.25 11.29
C LEU A 241 -1.56 25.11 11.07
N LEU A 242 -0.96 25.10 9.87
CA LEU A 242 0.18 24.23 9.66
C LEU A 242 1.29 24.62 10.63
N ASP A 243 1.75 23.65 11.43
CA ASP A 243 2.99 23.75 12.18
C ASP A 243 4.20 23.71 11.21
N ALA A 244 5.41 23.59 11.76
CA ALA A 244 6.61 23.48 10.92
C ALA A 244 6.58 22.23 10.00
N GLY A 245 5.77 21.23 10.34
CA GLY A 245 5.76 19.93 9.69
C GLY A 245 7.08 19.18 9.85
N ILE A 246 7.06 17.94 9.40
CA ILE A 246 8.24 17.08 9.31
C ILE A 246 8.73 17.11 7.88
N GLU A 247 9.90 17.69 7.62
CA GLU A 247 10.52 17.68 6.29
C GLU A 247 11.05 16.29 5.94
N HIS A 248 10.62 15.78 4.80
CA HIS A 248 11.04 14.48 4.26
C HIS A 248 11.62 14.67 2.86
N THR A 249 12.89 14.30 2.70
CA THR A 249 13.59 14.31 1.41
C THR A 249 13.66 12.87 0.90
N PRO A 250 12.88 12.48 -0.12
CA PRO A 250 12.99 11.15 -0.70
C PRO A 250 14.33 10.98 -1.42
N ALA A 251 14.87 9.76 -1.47
CA ALA A 251 16.13 9.47 -2.16
C ALA A 251 15.98 9.60 -3.69
N ALA A 252 14.78 9.38 -4.20
CA ALA A 252 14.40 9.64 -5.59
C ALA A 252 13.02 10.31 -5.66
N LEU A 253 12.79 11.18 -6.64
CA LEU A 253 11.55 11.98 -6.74
C LEU A 253 10.28 11.13 -6.91
N GLU A 254 10.42 9.88 -7.35
CA GLU A 254 9.36 8.90 -7.58
C GLU A 254 9.05 8.04 -6.35
N GLU A 255 9.91 8.11 -5.33
CA GLU A 255 9.87 7.23 -4.17
C GLU A 255 8.56 7.39 -3.38
N ARG A 256 8.17 6.32 -2.69
CA ARG A 256 6.99 6.33 -1.83
C ARG A 256 7.26 7.21 -0.62
N TRP A 257 6.24 7.95 -0.21
CA TRP A 257 6.27 8.80 0.97
C TRP A 257 5.82 8.05 2.24
N THR A 258 5.77 6.72 2.25
CA THR A 258 5.49 5.92 3.47
C THR A 258 6.54 6.16 4.55
N GLY A 259 7.77 6.46 4.14
CA GLY A 259 8.85 6.90 5.01
C GLY A 259 8.46 8.08 5.91
N SER A 260 7.79 9.09 5.37
CA SER A 260 7.50 10.32 6.12
C SER A 260 6.61 10.09 7.34
N LEU A 261 5.91 8.95 7.43
CA LEU A 261 5.07 8.57 8.57
C LEU A 261 5.86 7.98 9.75
N VAL A 262 7.11 7.60 9.51
CA VAL A 262 8.04 7.14 10.55
C VAL A 262 8.77 8.37 11.07
N GLY A 263 8.87 8.52 12.39
CA GLY A 263 9.58 9.66 12.99
C GLY A 263 11.00 9.80 12.45
N LEU A 264 11.45 11.04 12.19
CA LEU A 264 12.74 11.33 11.55
C LEU A 264 13.92 10.63 12.24
N GLU A 265 13.90 10.55 13.56
CA GLU A 265 14.94 9.86 14.33
C GLU A 265 14.98 8.35 14.04
N ALA A 266 13.81 7.68 14.00
CA ALA A 266 13.73 6.26 13.64
C ALA A 266 14.13 6.01 12.17
N GLN A 267 13.80 6.94 11.26
CA GLN A 267 14.29 6.88 9.88
C GLN A 267 15.80 7.05 9.82
N GLY A 268 16.35 8.00 10.58
CA GLY A 268 17.79 8.24 10.69
C GLY A 268 18.54 7.01 11.18
N ILE A 269 18.02 6.33 12.21
CA ILE A 269 18.57 5.07 12.72
C ILE A 269 18.59 3.98 11.64
N LEU A 270 17.48 3.78 10.92
CA LEU A 270 17.44 2.80 9.83
C LEU A 270 18.40 3.16 8.68
N ALA A 271 18.42 4.43 8.28
CA ALA A 271 19.29 4.92 7.22
C ALA A 271 20.77 4.77 7.59
N GLN A 272 21.13 5.07 8.84
CA GLN A 272 22.48 4.88 9.37
C GLN A 272 22.86 3.39 9.42
N ALA A 273 21.95 2.53 9.86
CA ALA A 273 22.19 1.08 9.86
C ALA A 273 22.46 0.53 8.46
N LEU A 274 21.75 1.03 7.44
CA LEU A 274 22.00 0.70 6.03
C LEU A 274 23.32 1.29 5.52
N ALA A 275 23.60 2.56 5.82
CA ALA A 275 24.82 3.26 5.39
C ALA A 275 26.09 2.66 6.01
N ALA A 276 26.01 2.20 7.26
CA ALA A 276 27.08 1.50 7.95
C ALA A 276 27.20 0.01 7.55
N ALA A 277 26.39 -0.46 6.60
CA ALA A 277 26.29 -1.85 6.17
C ALA A 277 25.92 -2.84 7.29
N ASN A 278 25.41 -2.38 8.43
CA ASN A 278 24.90 -3.26 9.48
C ASN A 278 23.61 -3.96 9.04
N PHE A 279 22.80 -3.27 8.24
CA PHE A 279 21.63 -3.80 7.55
C PHE A 279 21.83 -3.75 6.04
N ALA A 280 21.16 -4.65 5.33
CA ALA A 280 21.15 -4.70 3.88
C ALA A 280 19.75 -5.13 3.39
N PRO A 281 19.39 -4.85 2.13
CA PRO A 281 18.19 -5.43 1.52
C PRO A 281 18.23 -6.96 1.58
N LEU A 282 17.08 -7.61 1.77
CA LEU A 282 16.97 -9.07 1.76
C LEU A 282 17.56 -9.69 0.49
N GLN A 283 17.50 -8.98 -0.64
CA GLN A 283 18.12 -9.41 -1.89
C GLN A 283 19.63 -9.68 -1.78
N SER A 284 20.32 -9.05 -0.83
CA SER A 284 21.74 -9.34 -0.56
C SER A 284 22.00 -10.76 -0.05
N TRP A 285 20.97 -11.41 0.50
CA TRP A 285 21.03 -12.81 0.93
C TRP A 285 20.62 -13.78 -0.17
N GLY A 286 19.80 -13.36 -1.12
CA GLY A 286 19.24 -14.22 -2.15
C GLY A 286 18.00 -13.64 -2.83
N GLU A 287 17.45 -14.36 -3.80
CA GLU A 287 16.30 -13.90 -4.58
C GLU A 287 14.97 -14.31 -3.92
N THR A 288 13.98 -13.40 -3.93
CA THR A 288 12.62 -13.71 -3.48
C THR A 288 11.72 -14.02 -4.68
N SER A 289 10.97 -15.12 -4.62
CA SER A 289 10.02 -15.48 -5.68
C SER A 289 8.65 -15.90 -5.15
N LEU A 290 7.63 -15.67 -5.99
CA LEU A 290 6.31 -16.28 -5.83
C LEU A 290 6.43 -17.80 -5.99
N GLY A 291 5.61 -18.53 -5.22
CA GLY A 291 5.46 -19.97 -5.41
C GLY A 291 4.65 -20.33 -6.64
N ALA A 292 4.44 -21.64 -6.81
CA ALA A 292 3.65 -22.20 -7.89
C ALA A 292 2.26 -21.53 -7.96
N VAL A 293 1.96 -20.91 -9.12
CA VAL A 293 0.67 -20.24 -9.36
C VAL A 293 -0.27 -21.25 -10.03
N THR A 294 -1.07 -21.94 -9.23
CA THR A 294 -1.88 -23.07 -9.71
C THR A 294 -3.01 -22.63 -10.65
N GLY A 295 -3.68 -21.53 -10.32
CA GLY A 295 -4.94 -21.08 -10.96
C GLY A 295 -6.19 -21.47 -10.17
N ASN A 296 -6.10 -22.55 -9.37
CA ASN A 296 -7.17 -23.01 -8.49
C ASN A 296 -6.55 -23.80 -7.31
N ASN A 297 -6.05 -23.10 -6.28
CA ASN A 297 -5.33 -23.74 -5.18
C ASN A 297 -6.13 -24.86 -4.52
N LYS A 298 -7.46 -24.71 -4.38
CA LYS A 298 -8.32 -25.71 -3.74
C LYS A 298 -8.32 -27.07 -4.47
N TRP A 299 -8.26 -27.05 -5.79
CA TRP A 299 -8.22 -28.28 -6.59
C TRP A 299 -6.82 -28.88 -6.63
N PHE A 300 -5.79 -28.03 -6.80
CA PHE A 300 -4.41 -28.50 -6.95
C PHE A 300 -3.76 -28.97 -5.65
N THR A 301 -4.20 -28.52 -4.47
CA THR A 301 -3.60 -28.94 -3.19
C THR A 301 -4.44 -30.01 -2.52
N LEU A 302 -3.79 -31.09 -2.08
CA LEU A 302 -4.41 -32.30 -1.59
C LEU A 302 -3.96 -32.61 -0.16
N THR A 303 -4.86 -33.15 0.65
CA THR A 303 -4.53 -33.80 1.92
C THR A 303 -4.02 -35.22 1.68
N ALA A 304 -3.37 -35.81 2.68
CA ALA A 304 -2.94 -37.21 2.61
C ALA A 304 -4.12 -38.18 2.36
N GLU A 305 -5.28 -37.88 2.92
CA GLU A 305 -6.51 -38.66 2.70
C GLU A 305 -6.97 -38.58 1.25
N GLN A 306 -6.96 -37.39 0.64
CA GLN A 306 -7.32 -37.21 -0.76
C GLN A 306 -6.35 -37.93 -1.71
N VAL A 307 -5.04 -37.86 -1.43
CA VAL A 307 -4.03 -38.60 -2.20
C VAL A 307 -4.33 -40.11 -2.19
N ARG A 308 -4.64 -40.69 -1.01
CA ARG A 308 -5.03 -42.10 -0.88
C ARG A 308 -6.35 -42.42 -1.57
N ALA A 309 -7.38 -41.58 -1.39
CA ALA A 309 -8.70 -41.80 -1.96
C ALA A 309 -8.69 -41.75 -3.50
N LEU A 310 -7.85 -40.90 -4.08
CA LEU A 310 -7.65 -40.80 -5.53
C LEU A 310 -6.74 -41.91 -6.08
N GLY A 311 -5.98 -42.60 -5.23
CA GLY A 311 -5.02 -43.62 -5.63
C GLY A 311 -3.83 -43.06 -6.40
N LEU A 312 -3.38 -41.84 -6.07
CA LEU A 312 -2.25 -41.17 -6.72
C LEU A 312 -0.91 -41.78 -6.24
N GLY A 313 0.00 -41.98 -7.20
CA GLY A 313 1.38 -42.41 -6.91
C GLY A 313 2.29 -41.24 -6.54
N ASP A 314 3.48 -41.53 -6.00
CA ASP A 314 4.46 -40.51 -5.58
C ASP A 314 4.93 -39.63 -6.75
N GLU A 315 4.84 -40.14 -7.98
CA GLU A 315 5.12 -39.41 -9.22
C GLU A 315 4.04 -38.40 -9.63
N ASP A 316 2.84 -38.48 -9.04
CA ASP A 316 1.68 -37.67 -9.40
C ASP A 316 1.56 -36.38 -8.58
N TYR A 317 2.35 -36.25 -7.52
CA TYR A 317 2.29 -35.10 -6.63
C TYR A 317 3.68 -34.68 -6.15
N VAL A 318 3.74 -33.49 -5.56
CA VAL A 318 4.92 -33.01 -4.83
C VAL A 318 4.52 -32.58 -3.42
N ARG A 319 5.44 -32.70 -2.47
CA ARG A 319 5.25 -32.18 -1.11
C ARG A 319 5.37 -30.67 -1.12
N ILE A 320 4.43 -29.99 -0.45
CA ILE A 320 4.40 -28.54 -0.30
C ILE A 320 4.23 -28.12 1.16
N SER A 321 4.64 -26.90 1.46
CA SER A 321 4.06 -26.16 2.59
C SER A 321 2.57 -25.93 2.27
N PRO A 322 1.64 -26.25 3.19
CA PRO A 322 0.22 -26.13 2.92
C PRO A 322 -0.19 -24.68 2.64
N PRO A 323 -1.30 -24.44 1.91
CA PRO A 323 -1.79 -23.10 1.61
C PRO A 323 -1.96 -22.22 2.85
N GLY A 324 -1.52 -20.97 2.75
CA GLY A 324 -1.56 -20.00 3.84
C GLY A 324 -0.25 -19.95 4.61
N SER A 325 -0.23 -19.19 5.70
CA SER A 325 1.01 -18.87 6.42
C SER A 325 0.93 -19.04 7.93
N ARG A 326 -0.18 -19.57 8.48
CA ARG A 326 -0.40 -19.63 9.94
C ARG A 326 0.63 -20.50 10.66
N HIS A 327 1.11 -21.56 10.02
CA HIS A 327 2.15 -22.47 10.53
C HIS A 327 3.56 -21.87 10.45
N LEU A 328 3.78 -20.85 9.62
CA LEU A 328 5.07 -20.18 9.45
C LEU A 328 5.23 -19.04 10.47
N ARG A 329 5.13 -19.37 11.75
CA ARG A 329 5.31 -18.42 12.87
C ARG A 329 6.55 -18.72 13.72
N GLY A 330 7.10 -19.93 13.61
CA GLY A 330 8.41 -20.30 14.16
C GLY A 330 9.59 -19.90 13.28
N LEU A 331 10.80 -20.24 13.73
CA LEU A 331 12.05 -19.98 13.01
C LEU A 331 12.29 -21.01 11.89
N GLU A 332 11.83 -22.25 12.06
CA GLU A 332 11.99 -23.33 11.08
C GLU A 332 10.68 -24.12 10.91
N LEU A 333 10.52 -24.74 9.73
CA LEU A 333 9.54 -25.78 9.44
C LEU A 333 10.31 -27.07 9.18
N GLY A 334 10.40 -27.93 10.19
CA GLY A 334 11.07 -29.24 10.09
C GLY A 334 10.16 -30.34 9.55
N SER A 335 10.75 -31.50 9.23
CA SER A 335 10.01 -32.67 8.76
C SER A 335 8.95 -33.15 9.77
N GLY A 336 9.23 -33.06 11.07
CA GLY A 336 8.26 -33.39 12.13
C GLY A 336 7.09 -32.38 12.20
N ASP A 337 7.35 -31.09 11.97
CA ASP A 337 6.29 -30.08 11.88
C ASP A 337 5.39 -30.33 10.67
N TRP A 338 6.00 -30.65 9.53
CA TRP A 338 5.28 -30.97 8.31
C TRP A 338 4.42 -32.23 8.47
N ALA A 339 4.94 -33.29 9.10
CA ALA A 339 4.20 -34.51 9.38
C ALA A 339 2.99 -34.23 10.29
N ARG A 340 3.14 -33.39 11.32
CA ARG A 340 2.00 -32.97 12.15
C ARG A 340 0.96 -32.21 11.35
N LEU A 341 1.36 -31.31 10.44
CA LEU A 341 0.40 -30.60 9.57
C LEU A 341 -0.39 -31.58 8.70
N GLU A 342 0.29 -32.58 8.14
CA GLU A 342 -0.32 -33.66 7.35
C GLU A 342 -1.32 -34.47 8.19
N GLU A 343 -0.91 -34.92 9.38
CA GLU A 343 -1.75 -35.68 10.32
C GLU A 343 -3.01 -34.91 10.73
N HIS A 344 -2.91 -33.58 10.86
CA HIS A 344 -4.04 -32.70 11.17
C HIS A 344 -4.87 -32.30 9.93
N GLY A 345 -4.66 -32.96 8.80
CA GLY A 345 -5.49 -32.80 7.60
C GLY A 345 -5.18 -31.56 6.77
N ALA A 346 -4.01 -30.93 6.93
CA ALA A 346 -3.60 -29.86 6.04
C ALA A 346 -3.32 -30.38 4.62
N ALA A 347 -3.54 -29.54 3.61
CA ALA A 347 -3.26 -29.87 2.21
C ALA A 347 -1.75 -29.74 1.92
N THR A 348 -0.98 -30.73 2.35
CA THR A 348 0.49 -30.77 2.30
C THR A 348 1.04 -31.32 0.98
N TYR A 349 0.18 -31.72 0.05
CA TYR A 349 0.55 -32.20 -1.27
C TYR A 349 0.02 -31.26 -2.36
N MET A 350 0.71 -31.20 -3.50
CA MET A 350 0.20 -30.55 -4.71
C MET A 350 0.17 -31.55 -5.84
N PHE A 351 -0.99 -31.73 -6.47
CA PHE A 351 -1.15 -32.51 -7.69
C PHE A 351 -0.25 -31.92 -8.78
N ARG A 352 0.77 -32.70 -9.16
CA ARG A 352 1.78 -32.28 -10.13
C ARG A 352 2.52 -33.49 -10.73
N PRO A 353 1.89 -34.25 -11.65
CA PRO A 353 2.54 -35.40 -12.26
C PRO A 353 3.85 -35.03 -12.97
N LEU A 354 4.95 -35.66 -12.56
CA LEU A 354 6.32 -35.34 -13.01
C LEU A 354 6.63 -35.87 -14.42
N ALA A 355 6.06 -37.02 -14.79
CA ALA A 355 6.28 -37.71 -16.06
C ALA A 355 4.97 -37.93 -16.84
N GLN A 356 4.82 -39.07 -17.52
CA GLN A 356 3.51 -39.52 -17.98
C GLN A 356 2.62 -39.73 -16.75
N PRO A 357 1.42 -39.12 -16.70
CA PRO A 357 0.54 -39.27 -15.55
C PRO A 357 0.13 -40.74 -15.39
N THR A 358 0.00 -41.19 -14.15
CA THR A 358 -0.60 -42.49 -13.89
C THR A 358 -2.06 -42.52 -14.36
N ALA A 359 -2.65 -43.71 -14.47
CA ALA A 359 -4.07 -43.84 -14.74
C ALA A 359 -4.94 -43.10 -13.70
N ALA A 360 -4.49 -43.00 -12.44
CA ALA A 360 -5.17 -42.24 -11.40
C ALA A 360 -5.08 -40.73 -11.65
N ALA A 361 -3.90 -40.22 -12.00
CA ALA A 361 -3.73 -38.82 -12.34
C ALA A 361 -4.46 -38.39 -13.61
N LEU A 362 -4.57 -39.27 -14.62
CA LEU A 362 -5.40 -39.02 -15.81
C LEU A 362 -6.87 -38.88 -15.43
N ARG A 363 -7.43 -39.84 -14.67
CA ARG A 363 -8.82 -39.76 -14.19
C ARG A 363 -9.08 -38.49 -13.37
N HIS A 364 -8.14 -38.12 -12.49
CA HIS A 364 -8.27 -36.89 -11.71
C HIS A 364 -8.26 -35.65 -12.62
N SER A 365 -7.41 -35.64 -13.65
CA SER A 365 -7.35 -34.54 -14.63
C SER A 365 -8.64 -34.45 -15.46
N GLU A 366 -9.16 -35.56 -15.97
CA GLU A 366 -10.46 -35.61 -16.68
C GLU A 366 -11.60 -35.08 -15.80
N GLN A 367 -11.61 -35.46 -14.51
CA GLN A 367 -12.57 -34.93 -13.55
C GLN A 367 -12.43 -33.40 -13.38
N GLY A 368 -11.20 -32.87 -13.36
CA GLY A 368 -10.96 -31.44 -13.32
C GLY A 368 -11.49 -30.69 -14.54
N GLU A 369 -11.49 -31.31 -15.73
CA GLU A 369 -12.10 -30.75 -16.94
C GLU A 369 -13.63 -30.75 -16.86
N LEU A 370 -14.23 -31.81 -16.33
CA LEU A 370 -15.68 -31.87 -16.07
C LEU A 370 -16.14 -30.80 -15.06
N GLU A 371 -15.28 -30.49 -14.09
CA GLU A 371 -15.51 -29.44 -13.08
C GLU A 371 -15.17 -28.02 -13.59
N GLY A 372 -14.65 -27.88 -14.81
CA GLY A 372 -14.27 -26.61 -15.42
C GLY A 372 -13.03 -25.95 -14.81
N VAL A 373 -12.17 -26.72 -14.14
CA VAL A 373 -10.92 -26.21 -13.53
C VAL A 373 -9.92 -25.77 -14.60
N ASP A 374 -9.93 -26.45 -15.75
CA ASP A 374 -9.15 -26.12 -16.95
C ASP A 374 -9.49 -24.72 -17.52
N GLN A 375 -10.72 -24.22 -17.26
CA GLN A 375 -11.19 -22.91 -17.70
C GLN A 375 -10.64 -21.73 -16.87
N ALA A 376 -10.02 -21.99 -15.71
CA ALA A 376 -9.35 -20.94 -14.95
C ALA A 376 -8.22 -20.30 -15.78
N TYR A 377 -8.04 -18.98 -15.68
CA TYR A 377 -7.11 -18.21 -16.54
C TYR A 377 -5.70 -18.83 -16.64
N LYS A 378 -5.13 -19.28 -15.52
CA LYS A 378 -3.78 -19.88 -15.49
C LYS A 378 -3.72 -21.31 -16.03
N CYS A 379 -4.84 -22.04 -15.98
CA CYS A 379 -4.96 -23.38 -16.55
C CYS A 379 -5.06 -23.30 -18.08
N ARG A 380 -5.89 -22.38 -18.61
CA ARG A 380 -6.11 -22.18 -20.05
C ARG A 380 -4.84 -21.86 -20.85
N VAL A 381 -3.90 -21.15 -20.24
CA VAL A 381 -2.66 -20.70 -20.90
C VAL A 381 -1.48 -21.66 -20.69
N ARG A 382 -1.74 -22.86 -20.15
CA ARG A 382 -0.74 -23.86 -19.80
C ARG A 382 -1.03 -25.17 -20.52
N THR A 383 0.01 -25.86 -20.99
CA THR A 383 -0.13 -27.14 -21.68
C THR A 383 0.85 -28.18 -21.10
N PRO A 384 0.35 -29.31 -20.56
CA PRO A 384 -1.07 -29.56 -20.23
C PRO A 384 -1.55 -28.64 -19.09
N TRP A 385 -2.86 -28.36 -19.03
CA TRP A 385 -3.44 -27.33 -18.15
C TRP A 385 -3.19 -27.57 -16.65
N TRP A 386 -3.03 -28.84 -16.26
CA TRP A 386 -2.79 -29.28 -14.89
C TRP A 386 -1.30 -29.32 -14.49
N ARG A 387 -0.35 -29.13 -15.42
CA ARG A 387 1.09 -29.25 -15.10
C ARG A 387 1.70 -27.93 -14.62
N VAL A 388 1.37 -27.53 -13.39
CA VAL A 388 1.82 -26.25 -12.80
C VAL A 388 3.35 -26.09 -12.84
N PRO A 389 3.91 -25.00 -13.40
CA PRO A 389 5.34 -24.72 -13.31
C PRO A 389 5.81 -24.70 -11.85
N LEU A 390 6.89 -25.42 -11.56
CA LEU A 390 7.43 -25.59 -10.23
C LEU A 390 8.84 -25.01 -10.19
N LEU A 391 9.11 -24.17 -9.19
CA LEU A 391 10.45 -23.70 -8.88
C LEU A 391 11.19 -24.75 -8.05
N SER A 392 12.50 -24.61 -7.92
CA SER A 392 13.28 -25.39 -6.96
C SER A 392 12.71 -25.24 -5.53
N VAL A 393 13.06 -26.17 -4.65
CA VAL A 393 12.74 -26.06 -3.23
C VAL A 393 13.46 -24.81 -2.68
N PRO A 394 12.75 -23.86 -2.03
CA PRO A 394 13.38 -22.67 -1.47
C PRO A 394 14.12 -23.00 -0.17
N ASP A 395 15.14 -22.19 0.16
CA ASP A 395 15.88 -22.31 1.42
C ASP A 395 15.03 -21.82 2.60
N LEU A 396 14.30 -20.71 2.41
CA LEU A 396 13.38 -20.14 3.41
C LEU A 396 12.00 -19.85 2.80
N PHE A 397 10.99 -19.83 3.64
CA PHE A 397 9.69 -19.23 3.32
C PHE A 397 9.60 -17.82 3.88
N MET A 398 8.88 -16.93 3.17
CA MET A 398 8.51 -15.62 3.66
C MET A 398 6.99 -15.41 3.60
N THR A 399 6.42 -14.93 4.70
CA THR A 399 4.98 -14.64 4.77
C THR A 399 4.67 -13.29 4.11
N TYR A 400 3.77 -13.29 3.13
CA TYR A 400 3.51 -12.09 2.32
C TYR A 400 2.33 -11.24 2.81
N MET A 401 1.33 -11.84 3.46
CA MET A 401 0.16 -11.15 4.03
C MET A 401 0.20 -11.27 5.55
N ASN A 402 0.40 -10.14 6.23
CA ASN A 402 0.76 -10.13 7.65
C ASN A 402 -0.13 -9.20 8.46
N ALA A 403 -0.74 -9.72 9.53
CA ALA A 403 -1.42 -8.88 10.50
C ALA A 403 -0.44 -8.09 11.38
N ASP A 404 0.78 -8.61 11.56
CA ASP A 404 1.81 -8.01 12.40
C ASP A 404 3.07 -7.69 11.57
N THR A 405 3.87 -8.69 11.19
CA THR A 405 5.08 -8.47 10.37
C THR A 405 5.36 -9.70 9.50
N PRO A 406 6.06 -9.57 8.35
CA PRO A 406 6.59 -10.72 7.62
C PRO A 406 7.47 -11.60 8.50
N ARG A 407 7.40 -12.92 8.29
CA ARG A 407 8.21 -13.93 8.96
C ARG A 407 9.03 -14.66 7.92
N LEU A 408 10.32 -14.80 8.20
CA LEU A 408 11.19 -15.74 7.54
C LEU A 408 11.18 -17.04 8.35
N THR A 409 11.11 -18.18 7.67
CA THR A 409 11.11 -19.51 8.30
C THR A 409 11.96 -20.46 7.45
N THR A 410 12.94 -21.14 8.03
CA THR A 410 13.79 -22.10 7.31
C THR A 410 13.00 -23.31 6.87
N ASN A 411 13.18 -23.71 5.61
CA ASN A 411 12.53 -24.87 5.02
C ASN A 411 13.36 -26.15 5.25
N GLU A 412 13.47 -26.58 6.51
CA GLU A 412 14.17 -27.83 6.86
C GLU A 412 13.40 -29.07 6.39
N ALA A 413 12.09 -28.97 6.18
CA ALA A 413 11.26 -30.03 5.61
C ALA A 413 11.57 -30.31 4.13
N GLY A 414 12.25 -29.40 3.43
CA GLY A 414 12.63 -29.58 2.02
C GLY A 414 11.43 -29.63 1.06
N VAL A 415 10.37 -28.86 1.34
CA VAL A 415 9.11 -28.91 0.58
C VAL A 415 8.93 -27.70 -0.34
N HIS A 416 8.17 -27.87 -1.42
CA HIS A 416 7.85 -26.78 -2.34
C HIS A 416 6.80 -25.82 -1.74
N HIS A 417 6.42 -24.78 -2.49
CA HIS A 417 5.35 -23.88 -2.08
C HIS A 417 4.53 -23.37 -3.26
N ILE A 418 3.29 -22.98 -2.95
CA ILE A 418 2.40 -22.26 -3.86
C ILE A 418 2.41 -20.75 -3.55
N ASN A 419 1.79 -19.96 -4.41
CA ASN A 419 1.72 -18.48 -4.34
C ASN A 419 0.98 -17.88 -3.12
N SER A 420 0.70 -18.68 -2.08
CA SER A 420 0.18 -18.21 -0.79
C SER A 420 1.27 -17.75 0.18
N ILE A 421 2.53 -18.03 -0.16
CA ILE A 421 3.76 -17.62 0.53
C ILE A 421 4.86 -17.40 -0.52
N HIS A 422 5.88 -16.63 -0.16
CA HIS A 422 7.07 -16.47 -1.00
C HIS A 422 8.15 -17.46 -0.58
N GLY A 423 9.03 -17.79 -1.54
CA GLY A 423 10.25 -18.54 -1.30
C GLY A 423 11.45 -17.61 -1.42
N VAL A 424 12.45 -17.81 -0.56
CA VAL A 424 13.74 -17.11 -0.61
C VAL A 424 14.81 -18.14 -0.95
N TYR A 425 15.58 -17.85 -2.00
CA TYR A 425 16.62 -18.71 -2.54
C TYR A 425 17.98 -18.08 -2.26
N LEU A 426 18.67 -18.57 -1.24
CA LEU A 426 19.87 -17.94 -0.71
C LEU A 426 21.05 -18.13 -1.68
N GLY A 427 21.90 -17.12 -1.77
CA GLY A 427 23.18 -17.19 -2.49
C GLY A 427 24.09 -18.25 -1.90
N ALA A 428 24.90 -18.91 -2.72
CA ALA A 428 25.73 -20.04 -2.30
C ALA A 428 26.63 -19.71 -1.09
N ASP A 429 27.25 -18.52 -1.08
CA ASP A 429 28.21 -18.10 -0.06
C ASP A 429 27.57 -17.78 1.30
N VAL A 430 26.26 -17.52 1.32
CA VAL A 430 25.51 -17.13 2.53
C VAL A 430 24.44 -18.15 2.92
N ARG A 431 24.29 -19.24 2.15
CA ARG A 431 23.18 -20.19 2.31
C ARG A 431 23.16 -20.87 3.67
N GLU A 432 24.30 -21.40 4.13
CA GLU A 432 24.36 -22.10 5.42
C GLU A 432 24.02 -21.15 6.58
N LEU A 433 24.69 -19.99 6.62
CA LEU A 433 24.45 -18.95 7.62
C LEU A 433 23.00 -18.45 7.58
N GLY A 434 22.47 -18.21 6.39
CA GLY A 434 21.12 -17.67 6.19
C GLY A 434 20.04 -18.67 6.60
N ARG A 435 20.19 -19.95 6.25
CA ARG A 435 19.31 -21.02 6.73
C ARG A 435 19.32 -21.14 8.25
N GLU A 436 20.47 -20.96 8.88
CA GLU A 436 20.59 -21.12 10.33
C GLU A 436 20.04 -19.90 11.10
N LEU A 437 20.42 -18.69 10.69
CA LEU A 437 20.31 -17.50 11.54
C LEU A 437 19.50 -16.35 10.94
N LEU A 438 19.23 -16.29 9.63
CA LEU A 438 18.48 -15.17 9.06
C LEU A 438 17.05 -15.05 9.60
N PRO A 439 16.27 -16.14 9.77
CA PRO A 439 14.97 -16.07 10.44
C PRO A 439 15.00 -15.47 11.84
N LEU A 440 16.07 -15.79 12.60
CA LEU A 440 16.28 -15.29 13.95
C LEU A 440 16.71 -13.82 13.92
N ALA A 441 17.77 -13.49 13.18
CA ALA A 441 18.33 -12.15 13.11
C ALA A 441 17.32 -11.13 12.57
N SER A 442 16.44 -11.53 11.65
CA SER A 442 15.39 -10.66 11.11
C SER A 442 14.18 -10.47 12.05
N LEU A 443 14.13 -11.18 13.18
CA LEU A 443 13.10 -11.03 14.22
C LEU A 443 13.42 -9.86 15.16
N ASN A 444 13.75 -8.70 14.61
CA ASN A 444 14.07 -7.49 15.38
C ASN A 444 13.13 -6.33 14.98
N THR A 445 12.98 -5.35 15.85
CA THR A 445 12.05 -4.23 15.65
C THR A 445 12.42 -3.39 14.41
N LEU A 446 13.71 -3.18 14.12
CA LEU A 446 14.13 -2.35 13.00
C LEU A 446 13.79 -2.99 11.64
N SER A 447 13.93 -4.31 11.50
CA SER A 447 13.45 -5.06 10.34
C SER A 447 11.92 -5.04 10.22
N MET A 448 11.19 -5.09 11.34
CA MET A 448 9.73 -4.95 11.33
C MET A 448 9.29 -3.55 10.90
N LEU A 449 9.98 -2.51 11.38
CA LEU A 449 9.75 -1.12 10.94
C LEU A 449 10.05 -0.99 9.44
N GLY A 450 11.16 -1.56 8.98
CA GLY A 450 11.50 -1.61 7.56
C GLY A 450 10.44 -2.32 6.71
N ALA A 451 9.82 -3.38 7.23
CA ALA A 451 8.71 -4.04 6.56
C ALA A 451 7.49 -3.12 6.36
N GLU A 452 7.17 -2.26 7.34
CA GLU A 452 6.11 -1.27 7.21
C GLU A 452 6.43 -0.18 6.17
N LEU A 453 7.72 0.11 5.97
CA LEU A 453 8.19 1.10 4.99
C LEU A 453 8.11 0.58 3.54
N VAL A 454 8.52 -0.68 3.32
CA VAL A 454 8.57 -1.28 1.97
C VAL A 454 7.25 -1.94 1.57
N GLY A 455 6.49 -2.44 2.54
CA GLY A 455 5.22 -3.12 2.33
C GLY A 455 4.06 -2.18 2.04
N ARG A 456 2.93 -2.77 1.64
CA ARG A 456 1.67 -2.07 1.38
C ARG A 456 0.67 -2.38 2.47
N SER A 457 0.02 -1.35 2.99
CA SER A 457 -1.17 -1.52 3.83
C SER A 457 -2.40 -1.79 2.97
N TYR A 458 -3.13 -2.85 3.27
CA TYR A 458 -4.44 -3.16 2.70
C TYR A 458 -5.53 -2.98 3.76
N GLY A 459 -6.78 -2.82 3.30
CA GLY A 459 -7.96 -2.80 4.17
C GLY A 459 -7.99 -3.99 5.14
N GLY A 460 -8.49 -3.76 6.35
CA GLY A 460 -8.40 -4.76 7.44
C GLY A 460 -7.05 -4.74 8.18
N GLY A 461 -6.17 -3.80 7.86
CA GLY A 461 -4.90 -3.62 8.54
C GLY A 461 -3.87 -4.70 8.21
N ILE A 462 -3.93 -5.28 7.02
CA ILE A 462 -2.96 -6.29 6.58
C ILE A 462 -1.77 -5.60 5.88
N LEU A 463 -0.55 -5.94 6.31
CA LEU A 463 0.68 -5.59 5.63
C LEU A 463 0.98 -6.65 4.56
N LYS A 464 0.91 -6.24 3.30
CA LYS A 464 1.26 -7.07 2.15
C LYS A 464 2.65 -6.72 1.65
N VAL A 465 3.50 -7.71 1.41
CA VAL A 465 4.84 -7.53 0.85
C VAL A 465 4.96 -8.40 -0.41
N GLU A 466 4.95 -7.78 -1.57
CA GLU A 466 5.19 -8.47 -2.86
C GLU A 466 6.68 -8.80 -3.04
N PRO A 467 7.10 -9.72 -3.94
CA PRO A 467 8.50 -10.13 -4.06
C PRO A 467 9.48 -8.97 -4.23
N ARG A 468 9.20 -8.02 -5.13
CA ARG A 468 10.04 -6.82 -5.34
C ARG A 468 10.12 -5.90 -4.12
N GLU A 469 9.18 -6.00 -3.19
CA GLU A 469 9.18 -5.26 -1.92
C GLU A 469 9.93 -6.06 -0.86
N ALA A 470 9.77 -7.39 -0.86
CA ALA A 470 10.54 -8.30 -0.02
C ALA A 470 12.04 -8.18 -0.31
N ASP A 471 12.44 -8.08 -1.58
CA ASP A 471 13.84 -7.86 -1.98
C ASP A 471 14.46 -6.62 -1.32
N LYS A 472 13.63 -5.60 -1.05
CA LYS A 472 14.02 -4.33 -0.41
C LYS A 472 13.90 -4.35 1.11
N LEU A 473 13.36 -5.41 1.71
CA LEU A 473 13.20 -5.50 3.16
C LEU A 473 14.56 -5.39 3.85
N PRO A 474 14.80 -4.38 4.71
CA PRO A 474 16.05 -4.28 5.44
C PRO A 474 16.15 -5.36 6.52
N VAL A 475 17.20 -6.17 6.42
CA VAL A 475 17.56 -7.24 7.37
C VAL A 475 19.01 -7.07 7.80
N PRO A 476 19.44 -7.63 8.95
CA PRO A 476 20.85 -7.63 9.31
C PRO A 476 21.72 -8.22 8.19
N ALA A 477 22.82 -7.56 7.86
CA ALA A 477 23.69 -7.96 6.76
C ALA A 477 24.44 -9.26 7.09
N ALA A 478 24.76 -10.07 6.07
CA ALA A 478 25.38 -11.39 6.26
C ALA A 478 26.68 -11.36 7.08
N HIS A 479 27.56 -10.39 6.83
CA HIS A 479 28.81 -10.27 7.60
C HIS A 479 28.57 -9.90 9.07
N VAL A 480 27.52 -9.13 9.37
CA VAL A 480 27.11 -8.80 10.74
C VAL A 480 26.54 -10.02 11.44
N VAL A 481 25.64 -10.75 10.79
CA VAL A 481 25.09 -12.00 11.31
C VAL A 481 26.19 -13.03 11.56
N ALA A 482 27.18 -13.15 10.67
CA ALA A 482 28.32 -14.04 10.84
C ALA A 482 29.16 -13.66 12.07
N LYS A 483 29.48 -12.37 12.22
CA LYS A 483 30.28 -11.85 13.34
C LYS A 483 29.60 -12.07 14.69
N HIS A 484 28.27 -11.96 14.74
CA HIS A 484 27.48 -12.10 15.97
C HIS A 484 26.75 -13.46 16.08
N ALA A 485 27.16 -14.45 15.28
CA ALA A 485 26.57 -15.78 15.29
C ALA A 485 26.58 -16.46 16.67
N PRO A 486 27.65 -16.38 17.49
CA PRO A 486 27.64 -16.96 18.83
C PRO A 486 26.53 -16.41 19.74
N GLN A 487 26.31 -15.10 19.72
CA GLN A 487 25.27 -14.43 20.51
C GLN A 487 23.87 -14.81 20.03
N LEU A 488 23.67 -14.82 18.71
CA LEU A 488 22.39 -15.24 18.11
C LEU A 488 22.08 -16.71 18.45
N ARG A 489 23.07 -17.61 18.34
CA ARG A 489 22.90 -19.02 18.72
C ARG A 489 22.52 -19.18 20.19
N ALA A 490 23.10 -18.38 21.08
CA ALA A 490 22.84 -18.46 22.52
C ALA A 490 21.37 -18.20 22.89
N VAL A 491 20.66 -17.34 22.14
CA VAL A 491 19.24 -17.02 22.41
C VAL A 491 18.26 -17.84 21.56
N LYS A 492 18.74 -18.61 20.58
CA LYS A 492 17.91 -19.24 19.55
C LYS A 492 16.84 -20.18 20.13
N ASP A 493 17.21 -21.03 21.09
CA ASP A 493 16.27 -21.98 21.69
C ASP A 493 15.22 -21.30 22.58
N GLN A 494 15.62 -20.27 23.32
CA GLN A 494 14.69 -19.45 24.11
C GLN A 494 13.70 -18.71 23.19
N VAL A 495 14.18 -18.16 22.07
CA VAL A 495 13.32 -17.55 21.05
C VAL A 495 12.34 -18.56 20.46
N ARG A 496 12.79 -19.78 20.12
CA ARG A 496 11.91 -20.86 19.66
C ARG A 496 10.80 -21.16 20.66
N GLU A 497 11.14 -21.27 21.94
CA GLU A 497 10.16 -21.51 23.02
C GLU A 497 9.14 -20.38 23.14
N HIS A 498 9.58 -19.12 23.12
CA HIS A 498 8.68 -17.97 23.14
C HIS A 498 7.73 -17.98 21.94
N LEU A 499 8.23 -18.25 20.73
CA LEU A 499 7.40 -18.31 19.53
C LEU A 499 6.39 -19.45 19.56
N ALA A 500 6.76 -20.62 20.06
CA ALA A 500 5.85 -21.76 20.22
C ALA A 500 4.66 -21.44 21.14
N HIS A 501 4.87 -20.59 22.14
CA HIS A 501 3.82 -20.13 23.06
C HIS A 501 3.12 -18.83 22.62
N GLY A 502 3.38 -18.33 21.41
CA GLY A 502 2.81 -17.07 20.91
C GLY A 502 3.35 -15.80 21.57
N ARG A 503 4.41 -15.91 22.40
CA ARG A 503 5.11 -14.81 23.11
C ARG A 503 6.06 -14.06 22.17
N LYS A 504 5.51 -13.46 21.12
CA LYS A 504 6.32 -12.80 20.08
C LYS A 504 7.11 -11.62 20.62
N ALA A 505 6.53 -10.81 21.52
CA ALA A 505 7.18 -9.60 22.02
C ALA A 505 8.47 -9.95 22.76
N GLU A 506 8.43 -10.98 23.60
CA GLU A 506 9.54 -11.52 24.35
C GLU A 506 10.60 -12.12 23.42
N ALA A 507 10.18 -12.88 22.40
CA ALA A 507 11.08 -13.38 21.37
C ALA A 507 11.79 -12.25 20.60
N THR A 508 11.09 -11.14 20.34
CA THR A 508 11.66 -9.99 19.62
C THR A 508 12.63 -9.22 20.51
N ALA A 509 12.31 -9.06 21.80
CA ALA A 509 13.17 -8.37 22.76
C ALA A 509 14.56 -9.03 22.88
N LEU A 510 14.60 -10.37 22.96
CA LEU A 510 15.87 -11.13 23.00
C LEU A 510 16.74 -10.88 21.76
N VAL A 511 16.13 -10.69 20.58
CA VAL A 511 16.86 -10.40 19.35
C VAL A 511 17.23 -8.93 19.26
N ASP A 512 16.38 -8.02 19.75
CA ASP A 512 16.68 -6.58 19.83
C ASP A 512 17.88 -6.30 20.73
N GLU A 513 18.06 -7.02 21.85
CA GLU A 513 19.24 -6.93 22.71
C GLU A 513 20.56 -7.23 21.96
N ILE A 514 20.50 -8.05 20.92
CA ILE A 514 21.68 -8.37 20.09
C ILE A 514 21.77 -7.39 18.92
N VAL A 515 20.69 -7.21 18.17
CA VAL A 515 20.69 -6.48 16.90
C VAL A 515 20.67 -4.97 17.11
N LEU A 516 19.88 -4.46 18.04
CA LEU A 516 19.76 -3.02 18.27
C LEU A 516 20.77 -2.51 19.29
N GLU A 517 20.98 -3.25 20.38
CA GLU A 517 21.90 -2.82 21.43
C GLU A 517 23.36 -3.17 21.11
N GLN A 518 23.68 -4.45 20.87
CA GLN A 518 25.08 -4.86 20.69
C GLN A 518 25.63 -4.56 19.29
N ILE A 519 24.85 -4.77 18.23
CA ILE A 519 25.28 -4.55 16.85
C ILE A 519 25.21 -3.08 16.48
N LEU A 520 24.08 -2.42 16.71
CA LEU A 520 23.89 -1.01 16.35
C LEU A 520 24.34 -0.02 17.44
N GLY A 521 24.52 -0.47 18.68
CA GLY A 521 24.95 0.42 19.77
C GLY A 521 23.88 1.45 20.16
N LEU A 522 22.59 1.14 19.94
CA LEU A 522 21.52 2.09 20.25
C LEU A 522 21.40 2.27 21.77
N ASP A 523 21.34 3.52 22.21
CA ASP A 523 21.04 3.85 23.59
C ASP A 523 19.54 3.66 23.91
N ALA A 524 19.19 3.78 25.20
CA ALA A 524 17.82 3.58 25.67
C ALA A 524 16.80 4.52 24.99
N GLN A 525 17.22 5.73 24.60
CA GLN A 525 16.35 6.69 23.95
C GLN A 525 16.09 6.30 22.49
N ALA A 526 17.15 5.94 21.75
CA ALA A 526 17.06 5.47 20.37
C ALA A 526 16.24 4.17 20.26
N LEU A 527 16.42 3.22 21.20
CA LEU A 527 15.60 2.00 21.27
C LEU A 527 14.12 2.33 21.42
N LYS A 528 13.79 3.19 22.40
CA LYS A 528 12.42 3.63 22.64
C LYS A 528 11.82 4.29 21.39
N THR A 529 12.60 5.11 20.69
CA THR A 529 12.17 5.74 19.43
C THR A 529 11.83 4.70 18.36
N VAL A 530 12.68 3.69 18.14
CA VAL A 530 12.42 2.64 17.13
C VAL A 530 11.21 1.77 17.52
N HIS A 531 11.09 1.40 18.80
CA HIS A 531 9.93 0.65 19.32
C HIS A 531 8.62 1.43 19.17
N GLN A 532 8.64 2.73 19.49
CA GLN A 532 7.47 3.59 19.36
C GLN A 532 7.09 3.75 17.89
N ALA A 533 8.04 4.05 17.01
CA ALA A 533 7.79 4.21 15.57
C ALA A 533 7.17 2.94 14.95
N ARG A 534 7.68 1.75 15.30
CA ARG A 534 7.09 0.48 14.86
C ARG A 534 5.68 0.30 15.42
N THR A 535 5.45 0.66 16.68
CA THR A 535 4.14 0.55 17.33
C THR A 535 3.14 1.48 16.67
N ASP A 536 3.53 2.72 16.38
CA ASP A 536 2.68 3.72 15.72
C ASP A 536 2.29 3.27 14.31
N MET A 537 3.24 2.73 13.53
CA MET A 537 2.96 2.18 12.21
C MET A 537 1.95 1.00 12.29
N LEU A 538 2.15 0.10 13.25
CA LEU A 538 1.25 -1.04 13.47
C LEU A 538 -0.15 -0.60 13.95
N VAL A 539 -0.22 0.32 14.91
CA VAL A 539 -1.47 0.87 15.46
C VAL A 539 -2.22 1.60 14.37
N ARG A 540 -1.55 2.46 13.62
CA ARG A 540 -2.13 3.16 12.48
C ARG A 540 -2.70 2.16 11.49
N ARG A 541 -1.92 1.14 11.11
CA ARG A 541 -2.37 0.06 10.22
C ARG A 541 -3.57 -0.72 10.77
N LYS A 542 -3.63 -0.98 12.08
CA LYS A 542 -4.78 -1.64 12.73
C LYS A 542 -5.99 -0.71 12.89
N ALA A 543 -5.81 0.58 13.12
CA ALA A 543 -6.91 1.54 13.15
C ALA A 543 -7.65 1.56 11.79
N ARG A 544 -6.93 1.30 10.69
CA ARG A 544 -7.51 1.09 9.35
C ARG A 544 -8.49 -0.09 9.26
N SER A 545 -8.49 -1.02 10.22
CA SER A 545 -9.29 -2.27 10.17
C SER A 545 -10.65 -2.20 10.85
N LYS A 546 -10.85 -1.27 11.80
CA LYS A 546 -12.10 -1.20 12.57
C LYS A 546 -13.15 -0.41 11.79
N THR A 547 -14.19 -1.10 11.33
CA THR A 547 -15.46 -0.48 10.94
C THR A 547 -16.00 0.29 12.14
N VAL A 548 -16.38 1.56 11.95
CA VAL A 548 -17.11 2.32 12.97
C VAL A 548 -18.40 1.54 13.23
N LYS A 549 -18.62 1.12 14.49
CA LYS A 549 -19.97 0.73 14.89
C LYS A 549 -20.81 2.01 14.85
N SER A 550 -21.81 1.99 13.97
CA SER A 550 -22.86 2.99 13.81
C SER A 550 -23.39 3.53 15.12
#